data_AF-A0A182JG95-F1
#
_entry.id   AF-A0A182JG95-F1
#
_cell.length_a   1.000
_cell.length_b   1.000
_cell.length_c   1.000
_cell.angle_alpha   90.00
_cell.angle_beta   90.00
_cell.angle_gamma   90.00
#
_symmetry.space_group_name_H-M   'P 1'
#
loop_
_entity.id
_entity.type
_entity.pdbx_description
1 polymer ?
#
loop_
_entity_poly.entity_id
_entity_poly.type
_entity_poly.pdbx_seq_one_letter_code
_entity_poly.pdbx_strand_id
1 'polypeptide(L)'
;MVLLIRSVPFINIVDAVIVIIVVVVVVVVVVVVDVVVLADFVVEVNKKFKPCPNSRSPFPWDLTKLQLFLNDEDQLIMNGPLPVVTDIVAPAALNLYTRKLEQGDWMPTPYGKQVLNFCDVILARHELWYPVTKHMNHTRCPIRKGQIIIAANQNGDPKENKL
;
A
#
# COMPACT_ATOMS: atom_id res chain seq x y z
N MET A 1 -44.49 -42.53 -14.31
CA MET A 1 -43.23 -41.78 -14.19
C MET A 1 -42.50 -42.35 -12.98
N VAL A 2 -41.49 -43.20 -13.22
CA VAL A 2 -40.92 -44.11 -12.21
C VAL A 2 -39.81 -43.40 -11.45
N LEU A 3 -39.95 -43.28 -10.13
CA LEU A 3 -38.94 -42.75 -9.23
C LEU A 3 -37.89 -43.85 -8.96
N LEU A 4 -36.74 -43.80 -9.64
CA LEU A 4 -35.61 -44.68 -9.38
C LEU A 4 -34.74 -44.07 -8.28
N ILE A 5 -35.00 -44.47 -7.03
CA ILE A 5 -34.06 -44.27 -5.92
C ILE A 5 -32.92 -45.27 -6.14
N ARG A 6 -31.82 -44.81 -6.74
CA ARG A 6 -30.58 -45.59 -6.80
C ARG A 6 -29.93 -45.54 -5.42
N SER A 7 -30.01 -46.67 -4.72
CA SER A 7 -29.21 -47.03 -3.56
C SER A 7 -27.72 -46.87 -3.88
N VAL A 8 -27.05 -45.97 -3.16
CA VAL A 8 -25.59 -45.88 -3.15
C VAL A 8 -25.08 -47.00 -2.24
N PRO A 9 -24.23 -47.92 -2.73
CA PRO A 9 -23.76 -49.04 -1.93
C PRO A 9 -22.69 -48.56 -0.95
N PHE A 10 -22.74 -49.09 0.27
CA PHE A 10 -21.64 -49.21 1.24
C PHE A 10 -20.43 -48.28 1.00
N ILE A 11 -20.48 -47.10 1.61
CA ILE A 11 -19.28 -46.29 1.87
C ILE A 11 -18.40 -47.14 2.79
N ASN A 12 -17.25 -47.60 2.28
CA ASN A 12 -16.29 -48.30 3.13
C ASN A 12 -15.78 -47.34 4.20
N ILE A 13 -15.45 -47.85 5.38
CA ILE A 13 -14.88 -47.07 6.50
C ILE A 13 -13.68 -46.22 6.01
N VAL A 14 -12.91 -46.75 5.06
CA VAL A 14 -11.77 -46.08 4.43
C VAL A 14 -12.18 -44.82 3.66
N ASP A 15 -13.26 -44.87 2.89
CA ASP A 15 -13.77 -43.71 2.14
C ASP A 15 -14.31 -42.63 3.08
N ALA A 16 -14.98 -43.04 4.17
CA ALA A 16 -15.46 -42.11 5.19
C ALA A 16 -14.29 -41.39 5.91
N VAL A 17 -13.21 -42.12 6.21
CA VAL A 17 -12.00 -41.58 6.83
C VAL A 17 -11.31 -40.58 5.90
N ILE A 18 -11.21 -40.88 4.60
CA ILE A 18 -10.62 -39.97 3.61
C ILE A 18 -11.41 -38.67 3.52
N VAL A 19 -12.74 -38.74 3.46
CA VAL A 19 -13.61 -37.55 3.42
C VAL A 19 -13.42 -36.69 4.67
N ILE A 20 -13.36 -37.31 5.85
CA ILE A 20 -13.13 -36.58 7.12
C ILE A 20 -11.76 -35.89 7.11
N ILE A 21 -10.70 -36.56 6.67
CA ILE A 21 -9.35 -35.97 6.60
C ILE A 21 -9.35 -34.77 5.64
N VAL A 22 -9.95 -34.89 4.46
CA VAL A 22 -10.01 -33.80 3.48
C VAL A 22 -10.76 -32.58 4.05
N VAL A 23 -11.91 -32.80 4.71
CA VAL A 23 -12.68 -31.72 5.33
C VAL A 23 -11.87 -31.04 6.44
N VAL A 24 -11.20 -31.80 7.29
CA VAL A 24 -10.34 -31.25 8.35
C VAL A 24 -9.20 -30.42 7.77
N VAL A 25 -8.52 -30.92 6.73
CA VAL A 25 -7.43 -30.18 6.06
C VAL A 25 -7.95 -28.88 5.45
N VAL A 26 -9.09 -28.91 4.74
CA VAL A 26 -9.67 -27.70 4.14
C VAL A 26 -10.05 -26.68 5.21
N VAL A 27 -10.70 -27.11 6.31
CA VAL A 27 -11.07 -26.21 7.42
C VAL A 27 -9.82 -25.61 8.07
N VAL A 28 -8.77 -26.41 8.30
CA VAL A 28 -7.51 -25.91 8.87
C VAL A 28 -6.87 -24.90 7.93
N VAL A 29 -6.84 -25.15 6.62
CA VAL A 29 -6.28 -24.21 5.63
C VAL A 29 -7.06 -22.90 5.61
N VAL A 30 -8.40 -22.96 5.58
CA VAL A 30 -9.26 -21.76 5.57
C VAL A 30 -9.04 -20.93 6.84
N VAL A 31 -9.08 -21.57 8.02
CA VAL A 31 -8.87 -20.88 9.30
C VAL A 31 -7.46 -20.27 9.39
N VAL A 32 -6.43 -20.97 8.92
CA VAL A 32 -5.05 -20.44 8.92
C VAL A 32 -4.94 -19.24 7.97
N VAL A 33 -5.59 -19.27 6.81
CA VAL A 33 -5.59 -18.14 5.87
C VAL A 33 -6.32 -16.93 6.48
N ASP A 34 -7.50 -17.12 7.09
CA ASP A 34 -8.26 -16.02 7.70
C ASP A 34 -7.50 -15.35 8.85
N VAL A 35 -6.82 -16.15 9.70
CA VAL A 35 -6.04 -15.61 10.84
C VAL A 35 -4.80 -14.84 10.37
N VAL A 36 -4.18 -15.22 9.25
CA VAL A 36 -2.99 -14.53 8.71
C VAL A 36 -3.36 -13.21 8.02
N VAL A 37 -4.59 -13.04 7.56
CA VAL A 37 -5.03 -11.81 6.85
C VAL A 37 -5.42 -10.69 7.83
N LEU A 38 -5.70 -11.01 9.10
CA LEU A 38 -6.03 -10.04 10.17
C LEU A 38 -4.81 -9.34 10.79
N ALA A 39 -3.81 -9.01 9.98
CA ALA A 39 -2.68 -8.21 10.44
C ALA A 39 -3.05 -6.71 10.40
N ASP A 40 -3.35 -6.13 11.56
CA ASP A 40 -3.54 -4.67 11.70
C ASP A 40 -2.22 -3.93 11.41
N PHE A 41 -2.12 -3.34 10.24
CA PHE A 41 -0.97 -2.51 9.86
C PHE A 41 -1.11 -1.10 10.43
N VAL A 42 -0.66 -0.89 11.67
CA VAL A 42 -0.58 0.47 12.24
C VAL A 42 0.63 1.21 11.63
N VAL A 43 0.38 2.01 10.58
CA VAL A 43 1.42 2.83 9.94
C VAL A 43 1.56 4.17 10.69
N GLU A 44 2.38 4.21 11.74
CA GLU A 44 2.70 5.48 12.44
C GLU A 44 3.76 6.28 11.67
N VAL A 45 3.32 7.09 10.69
CA VAL A 45 4.24 7.94 9.89
C VAL A 45 4.59 9.25 10.60
N ASN A 46 3.69 9.75 11.45
CA ASN A 46 3.68 11.13 11.95
C ASN A 46 4.89 11.55 12.81
N LYS A 47 5.79 10.64 13.20
CA LYS A 47 6.94 10.97 14.09
C LYS A 47 8.31 10.48 13.62
N LYS A 48 8.42 9.82 12.46
CA LYS A 48 9.67 9.12 12.06
C LYS A 48 10.32 9.62 10.78
N PHE A 49 9.75 10.61 10.09
CA PHE A 49 10.42 11.21 8.95
C PHE A 49 11.54 12.14 9.43
N LYS A 50 12.79 11.70 9.26
CA LYS A 50 13.98 12.49 9.57
C LYS A 50 14.81 12.65 8.29
N PRO A 51 15.34 13.84 8.01
CA PRO A 51 16.28 14.01 6.92
C PRO A 51 17.49 13.09 7.14
N CYS A 52 17.98 12.48 6.06
CA CYS A 52 19.13 11.58 6.13
C CYS A 52 20.37 12.35 6.62
N PRO A 53 21.11 11.82 7.61
CA PRO A 53 22.37 12.42 8.04
C PRO A 53 23.35 12.42 6.86
N ASN A 54 24.01 13.55 6.60
CA ASN A 54 24.97 13.76 5.50
C ASN A 54 24.40 13.79 4.07
N SER A 55 23.09 13.99 3.89
CA SER A 55 22.59 14.28 2.55
C SER A 55 23.10 15.64 2.05
N ARG A 56 23.77 15.66 0.89
CA ARG A 56 24.15 16.93 0.20
C ARG A 56 22.94 17.67 -0.38
N SER A 57 21.79 17.00 -0.50
CA SER A 57 20.55 17.59 -1.01
C SER A 57 19.39 17.25 -0.08
N PRO A 58 18.76 18.22 0.60
CA PRO A 58 17.61 17.93 1.44
C PRO A 58 16.46 17.38 0.57
N PHE A 59 15.67 16.48 1.16
CA PHE A 59 14.47 15.96 0.51
C PHE A 59 13.54 17.13 0.14
N PRO A 60 12.98 17.18 -1.09
CA PRO A 60 12.37 18.40 -1.61
C PRO A 60 10.99 18.74 -1.05
N TRP A 61 10.38 17.85 -0.27
CA TRP A 61 9.07 18.08 0.35
C TRP A 61 9.18 18.09 1.88
N ASP A 62 8.47 19.02 2.51
CA ASP A 62 8.25 18.98 3.95
C ASP A 62 7.03 18.11 4.26
N LEU A 63 7.25 16.99 4.95
CA LEU A 63 6.19 16.04 5.31
C LEU A 63 5.64 16.27 6.73
N THR A 64 6.10 17.31 7.44
CA THR A 64 5.75 17.54 8.86
C THR A 64 4.25 17.77 9.09
N LYS A 65 3.56 18.33 8.10
CA LYS A 65 2.12 18.62 8.15
C LYS A 65 1.27 17.59 7.41
N LEU A 66 1.89 16.54 6.88
CA LEU A 66 1.21 15.48 6.17
C LEU A 66 0.65 14.47 7.18
N GLN A 67 -0.65 14.19 7.09
CA GLN A 67 -1.29 13.15 7.87
C GLN A 67 -1.48 11.92 7.00
N LEU A 68 -0.98 10.79 7.48
CA LEU A 68 -1.13 9.48 6.87
C LEU A 68 -1.82 8.56 7.88
N PHE A 69 -2.97 8.01 7.51
CA PHE A 69 -3.73 7.10 8.34
C PHE A 69 -4.53 6.12 7.46
N LEU A 70 -4.93 4.99 8.03
CA LEU A 70 -5.91 4.09 7.42
C LEU A 70 -7.30 4.52 7.89
N ASN A 71 -8.28 4.57 6.98
CA ASN A 71 -9.68 4.75 7.36
C ASN A 71 -10.32 3.41 7.79
N ASP A 72 -11.60 3.44 8.17
CA ASP A 72 -12.36 2.27 8.60
C ASP A 72 -12.53 1.19 7.50
N GLU A 73 -12.19 1.51 6.26
CA GLU A 73 -12.21 0.60 5.10
C GLU A 73 -10.79 0.11 4.73
N ASP A 74 -9.81 0.24 5.62
CA ASP A 74 -8.40 -0.09 5.40
C ASP A 74 -7.75 0.64 4.21
N GLN A 75 -8.30 1.78 3.80
CA GLN A 75 -7.74 2.60 2.73
C GLN A 75 -6.74 3.60 3.29
N LEU A 76 -5.57 3.67 2.65
CA LEU A 76 -4.56 4.68 2.97
C LEU A 76 -5.05 6.08 2.59
N ILE A 77 -5.30 6.89 3.60
CA ILE A 77 -5.64 8.30 3.46
C ILE A 77 -4.38 9.12 3.72
N MET A 78 -4.07 9.98 2.76
CA MET A 78 -2.99 10.96 2.86
C MET A 78 -3.58 12.34 2.66
N ASN A 79 -3.62 13.11 3.75
CA ASN A 79 -4.21 14.44 3.77
C ASN A 79 -3.23 15.45 4.35
N GLY A 80 -3.10 16.58 3.67
CA GLY A 80 -2.38 17.73 4.20
C GLY A 80 -1.58 18.49 3.15
N PRO A 81 -1.08 19.68 3.52
CA PRO A 81 -0.21 20.44 2.67
C PRO A 81 1.19 19.81 2.62
N LEU A 82 1.74 19.69 1.41
CA LEU A 82 3.13 19.34 1.12
C LEU A 82 3.86 20.59 0.59
N PRO A 83 4.49 21.40 1.45
CA PRO A 83 5.33 22.50 1.00
C PRO A 83 6.58 21.96 0.29
N VAL A 84 6.89 22.55 -0.85
CA VAL A 84 8.12 22.29 -1.59
C VAL A 84 9.23 23.16 -1.00
N VAL A 85 10.23 22.53 -0.40
CA VAL A 85 11.35 23.22 0.28
C VAL A 85 12.54 23.48 -0.64
N THR A 86 12.69 22.69 -1.70
CA THR A 86 13.73 22.87 -2.74
C THR A 86 13.15 22.68 -4.13
N ASP A 87 13.73 23.39 -5.11
CA ASP A 87 13.31 23.30 -6.51
C ASP A 87 13.55 21.89 -7.07
N ILE A 88 12.54 21.33 -7.73
CA ILE A 88 12.65 20.07 -8.48
C ILE A 88 12.68 20.42 -9.96
N VAL A 89 13.88 20.36 -10.55
CA VAL A 89 14.14 20.66 -11.96
C VAL A 89 14.73 19.43 -12.63
N ALA A 90 14.33 19.15 -13.87
CA ALA A 90 14.87 18.03 -14.63
C ALA A 90 16.35 18.28 -14.98
N PRO A 91 17.22 17.26 -14.95
CA PRO A 91 16.97 15.90 -14.46
C PRO A 91 17.01 15.81 -12.93
N ALA A 92 15.95 15.27 -12.32
CA ALA A 92 15.88 15.07 -10.87
C ALA A 92 16.02 13.57 -10.54
N ALA A 93 17.16 13.14 -10.00
CA ALA A 93 17.36 11.75 -9.64
C ALA A 93 16.67 11.39 -8.32
N LEU A 94 16.04 10.21 -8.25
CA LEU A 94 15.38 9.67 -7.06
C LEU A 94 15.85 8.22 -6.83
N ASN A 95 16.32 7.94 -5.62
CA ASN A 95 16.69 6.60 -5.17
C ASN A 95 15.81 6.20 -3.99
N LEU A 96 15.03 5.16 -4.17
CA LEU A 96 14.15 4.57 -3.17
C LEU A 96 14.70 3.20 -2.80
N TYR A 97 14.87 2.97 -1.49
CA TYR A 97 15.25 1.69 -0.94
C TYR A 97 14.34 1.38 0.24
N THR A 98 13.94 0.13 0.36
CA THR A 98 13.18 -0.34 1.52
C THR A 98 13.99 -1.42 2.25
N ARG A 99 13.78 -1.49 3.56
CA ARG A 99 14.40 -2.49 4.44
C ARG A 99 13.30 -3.06 5.34
N LYS A 100 13.39 -4.35 5.62
CA LYS A 100 12.50 -5.05 6.53
C LYS A 100 13.26 -5.36 7.80
N LEU A 101 12.63 -5.11 8.96
CA LEU A 101 13.18 -5.52 10.24
C LEU A 101 12.87 -7.01 10.46
N GLU A 102 13.90 -7.84 10.53
CA GLU A 102 13.79 -9.27 10.81
C GLU A 102 14.74 -9.62 11.95
N GLN A 103 14.22 -10.24 13.02
CA GLN A 103 15.01 -10.68 14.18
C GLN A 103 15.91 -9.60 14.82
N GLY A 104 15.55 -8.32 14.67
CA GLY A 104 16.31 -7.19 15.20
C GLY A 104 17.25 -6.53 14.18
N ASP A 105 17.44 -7.12 13.00
CA ASP A 105 18.30 -6.60 11.94
C ASP A 105 17.50 -6.07 10.75
N TRP A 106 17.99 -4.96 10.16
CA TRP A 106 17.39 -4.34 8.99
C TRP A 106 17.90 -4.99 7.70
N MET A 107 17.14 -5.95 7.19
CA MET A 107 17.44 -6.68 5.96
C MET A 107 17.03 -5.87 4.71
N PRO A 108 17.85 -5.84 3.65
CA PRO A 108 17.47 -5.22 2.39
C PRO A 108 16.34 -6.01 1.74
N THR A 109 15.35 -5.30 1.19
CA THR A 109 14.29 -5.93 0.40
C THR A 109 14.63 -5.80 -1.10
N PRO A 110 14.06 -6.65 -1.97
CA PRO A 110 14.18 -6.48 -3.42
C PRO A 110 13.42 -5.26 -3.96
N TYR A 111 12.62 -4.59 -3.11
CA TYR A 111 11.84 -3.43 -3.47
C TYR A 111 12.68 -2.15 -3.33
N GLY A 112 13.54 -1.94 -4.31
CA GLY A 112 14.28 -0.70 -4.52
C GLY A 112 14.06 -0.18 -5.93
N LYS A 113 14.10 1.14 -6.09
CA LYS A 113 13.99 1.78 -7.41
C LYS A 113 14.93 2.96 -7.53
N GLN A 114 15.68 2.99 -8.62
CA GLN A 114 16.49 4.12 -9.03
C GLN A 114 15.86 4.75 -10.26
N VAL A 115 15.65 6.05 -10.20
CA VAL A 115 15.11 6.87 -11.28
C VAL A 115 16.10 7.98 -11.57
N LEU A 116 16.54 8.09 -12.82
CA LEU A 116 17.47 9.13 -13.25
C LEU A 116 16.77 10.48 -13.48
N ASN A 117 15.53 10.45 -13.95
CA ASN A 117 14.71 11.64 -14.14
C ASN A 117 13.28 11.45 -13.61
N PHE A 118 13.08 11.84 -12.36
CA PHE A 118 11.79 11.78 -11.67
C PHE A 118 10.71 12.62 -12.38
N CYS A 119 11.09 13.71 -13.03
CA CYS A 119 10.16 14.58 -13.75
C CYS A 119 9.43 13.87 -14.90
N ASP A 120 10.06 12.87 -15.53
CA ASP A 120 9.46 12.13 -16.64
C ASP A 120 8.49 11.06 -16.14
N VAL A 121 8.71 10.55 -14.93
CA VAL A 121 7.98 9.40 -14.38
C VAL A 121 7.00 9.77 -13.27
N ILE A 122 6.98 11.01 -12.80
CA ILE A 122 6.09 11.44 -11.70
C ILE A 122 4.60 11.16 -11.98
N LEU A 123 4.18 11.20 -13.24
CA LEU A 123 2.81 10.91 -13.69
C LEU A 123 2.70 9.60 -14.50
N ALA A 124 3.74 8.77 -14.50
CA ALA A 124 3.70 7.50 -15.23
C ALA A 124 2.83 6.48 -14.49
N ARG A 125 1.83 5.91 -15.18
CA ARG A 125 0.80 5.04 -14.56
C ARG A 125 1.33 3.76 -13.91
N HIS A 126 2.49 3.29 -14.38
CA HIS A 126 3.14 2.08 -13.89
C HIS A 126 4.05 2.32 -12.68
N GLU A 127 4.07 3.55 -12.16
CA GLU A 127 4.91 3.92 -11.02
C GLU A 127 4.19 3.76 -9.69
N LEU A 128 4.95 3.40 -8.66
CA LEU A 128 4.43 3.17 -7.30
C LEU A 128 3.74 4.41 -6.72
N TRP A 129 4.23 5.61 -7.05
CA TRP A 129 3.68 6.88 -6.58
C TRP A 129 2.49 7.38 -7.41
N TYR A 130 2.16 6.77 -8.55
CA TYR A 130 1.09 7.24 -9.43
C TYR A 130 -0.29 7.38 -8.75
N PRO A 131 -0.74 6.45 -7.89
CA PRO A 131 -2.03 6.59 -7.20
C PRO A 131 -2.13 7.87 -6.37
N VAL A 132 -0.98 8.34 -5.87
CA VAL A 132 -0.86 9.56 -5.08
C VAL A 132 -0.67 10.78 -5.99
N THR A 133 0.30 10.75 -6.90
CA THR A 133 0.67 11.91 -7.72
C THR A 133 -0.41 12.30 -8.72
N LYS A 134 -1.27 11.38 -9.16
CA LYS A 134 -2.37 11.69 -10.08
C LYS A 134 -3.40 12.67 -9.50
N HIS A 135 -3.49 12.78 -8.18
CA HIS A 135 -4.45 13.66 -7.48
C HIS A 135 -3.82 14.97 -6.99
N MET A 136 -2.52 15.14 -7.16
CA MET A 136 -1.82 16.36 -6.76
C MET A 136 -1.99 17.44 -7.83
N ASN A 137 -2.25 18.68 -7.40
CA ASN A 137 -2.49 19.82 -8.27
C ASN A 137 -1.25 20.29 -9.08
N HIS A 138 -0.04 20.10 -8.54
CA HIS A 138 1.21 20.62 -9.10
C HIS A 138 2.31 19.55 -9.19
N THR A 139 2.16 18.64 -10.14
CA THR A 139 3.09 17.52 -10.39
C THR A 139 3.94 17.67 -11.64
N ARG A 140 3.70 18.69 -12.48
CA ARG A 140 4.53 18.94 -13.65
C ARG A 140 5.79 19.70 -13.25
N CYS A 141 6.95 19.18 -13.63
CA CYS A 141 8.20 19.90 -13.48
C CYS A 141 8.28 21.11 -14.43
N PRO A 142 9.01 22.18 -14.06
CA PRO A 142 9.73 22.36 -12.79
C PRO A 142 8.79 22.71 -11.63
N ILE A 143 8.94 22.01 -10.51
CA ILE A 143 8.22 22.31 -9.27
C ILE A 143 9.07 23.29 -8.47
N ARG A 144 8.53 24.49 -8.22
CA ARG A 144 9.28 25.57 -7.58
C ARG A 144 9.13 25.52 -6.07
N LYS A 145 10.19 25.91 -5.36
CA LYS A 145 10.19 26.15 -3.93
C LYS A 145 9.07 27.11 -3.54
N GLY A 146 8.40 26.81 -2.44
CA GLY A 146 7.29 27.59 -1.91
C GLY A 146 5.92 27.22 -2.50
N GLN A 147 5.88 26.33 -3.51
CA GLN A 147 4.61 25.74 -3.93
C GLN A 147 4.07 24.81 -2.82
N ILE A 148 2.77 24.89 -2.58
CA ILE A 148 2.07 23.99 -1.66
C ILE A 148 1.29 23.00 -2.51
N ILE A 149 1.74 21.75 -2.49
CA ILE A 149 1.05 20.65 -3.14
C ILE A 149 0.02 20.13 -2.15
N ILE A 150 -1.25 20.06 -2.57
CA ILE A 150 -2.29 19.45 -1.74
C ILE A 150 -2.30 17.96 -2.05
N ALA A 151 -1.90 17.17 -1.07
CA ALA A 151 -2.11 15.73 -1.07
C ALA A 151 -3.52 15.46 -0.54
N ALA A 152 -4.43 15.04 -1.42
CA ALA A 152 -5.76 14.59 -1.05
C ALA A 152 -6.06 13.29 -1.79
N ASN A 153 -6.45 12.25 -1.05
CA ASN A 153 -7.09 11.07 -1.63
C ASN A 153 -8.56 11.44 -1.96
N GLN A 154 -8.95 11.35 -3.23
CA GLN A 154 -10.30 11.66 -3.71
C GLN A 154 -11.24 10.44 -3.76
N ASN A 155 -10.93 9.35 -3.06
CA ASN A 155 -11.88 8.22 -2.95
C ASN A 155 -13.05 8.47 -1.99
N GLY A 156 -13.20 9.67 -1.46
CA GLY A 156 -14.50 10.17 -0.98
C GLY A 156 -15.24 10.81 -2.14
N ASP A 157 -16.09 10.05 -2.82
CA ASP A 157 -17.13 10.61 -3.69
C ASP A 157 -17.93 11.65 -2.88
N PRO A 158 -18.13 12.90 -3.36
CA PRO A 158 -18.91 13.90 -2.65
C PRO A 158 -20.41 13.63 -2.84
N LYS A 159 -20.90 12.51 -2.30
CA LYS A 159 -22.33 12.19 -2.12
C LYS A 159 -22.38 11.38 -0.83
N GLU A 160 -22.75 11.93 0.30
CA GLU A 160 -24.14 12.21 0.64
C GLU A 160 -24.20 13.09 1.91
N ASN A 161 -24.03 14.40 1.75
CA ASN A 161 -24.65 15.34 2.68
C ASN A 161 -25.95 15.78 2.02
N LYS A 162 -27.04 15.07 2.34
CA LYS A 162 -28.38 15.57 2.08
C LYS A 162 -29.31 15.24 3.25
N LEU A 163 -29.43 16.26 4.10
CA LEU A 163 -30.48 16.57 5.08
C LEU A 163 -30.76 15.56 6.19
#